data_AF-A0A0N1PHB0-F1
#
_entry.id   AF-A0A0N1PHB0-F1
#
_cell.length_a   1.000
_cell.length_b   1.000
_cell.length_c   1.000
_cell.angle_alpha   90.00
_cell.angle_beta   90.00
_cell.angle_gamma   90.00
#
_symmetry.space_group_name_H-M   'P 1'
#
loop_
_entity.id
_entity.type
_entity.pdbx_description
1 polymer ?
#
loop_
_entity_poly.entity_id
_entity_poly.type
_entity_poly.pdbx_seq_one_letter_code
_entity_poly.pdbx_strand_id
1 'polypeptide(L)'
;MADAAARQLQYEYKANSNLVLQADVRLIERRGRDEATGEVLSLSGKLGGTRMGDRAQRTKPDKAEERKAKRQKRDEATYELSKSKTARAAWADDTPGVLYRPRTQHTRHAYELLLSFMQGTLGDQPRGLLCGACDEVLMVLNNDRLKDPERKKEIEALIGALPDERFALLVNLGKKITDFNITSAEGNTEIDETYGINVQFEESSEEDDEDAYGEVRDDDKEEGEGTDNEQGKESSAEDDSDTEGKKNSIHTNLSEEQTQKRRDATLHPMDIDAYWLQRRLSRHFPDAMLSQAKSSEVMKALAEAADDRDLENRLVLLLGYDCFDFVKVLNKYRYTILYCTKLASSQSENERMSIREEMSRQPHLQKILAQLETGKGDEEMSQQSEAPRKRQKTETETIEGGGQVTGSRKVLALDELVHLSDHLSELVETTLSELEQSKCIAIEDEMDVRPLNLGMIASYYYINYTTIELFSLSLTSKTKIRGLLEIISSAAEYSDLCIRHREENIIKTLAAKWQTRERSPEIAEIAK
;
A
#
# COMPACT_ATOMS: atom_id res chain seq x y z
N MET A 1 -23.23 -5.99 41.36
CA MET A 1 -21.91 -6.68 41.35
C MET A 1 -21.81 -7.84 42.34
N ALA A 2 -22.31 -7.73 43.58
CA ALA A 2 -22.26 -8.83 44.56
C ALA A 2 -22.98 -10.12 44.10
N ASP A 3 -24.09 -9.97 43.38
CA ASP A 3 -24.92 -11.09 42.93
C ASP A 3 -24.32 -11.90 41.76
N ALA A 4 -23.38 -11.30 41.03
CA ALA A 4 -22.63 -11.98 39.96
C ALA A 4 -21.44 -12.78 40.52
N ALA A 5 -20.77 -12.24 41.53
CA ALA A 5 -19.69 -12.94 42.24
C ALA A 5 -20.23 -14.14 43.04
N ALA A 6 -21.41 -14.02 43.65
CA ALA A 6 -22.08 -15.12 44.35
C ALA A 6 -22.43 -16.28 43.39
N ARG A 7 -22.87 -15.97 42.17
CA ARG A 7 -23.11 -16.99 41.13
C ARG A 7 -21.82 -17.65 40.65
N GLN A 8 -20.74 -16.90 40.45
CA GLN A 8 -19.45 -17.48 40.05
C GLN A 8 -18.88 -18.44 41.12
N LEU A 9 -19.01 -18.09 42.41
CA LEU A 9 -18.58 -18.96 43.52
C LEU A 9 -19.43 -20.23 43.63
N GLN A 10 -20.72 -20.18 43.26
CA GLN A 10 -21.59 -21.37 43.23
C GLN A 10 -21.22 -22.38 42.13
N TYR A 11 -20.56 -21.92 41.05
CA TYR A 11 -20.15 -22.77 39.92
C TYR A 11 -18.63 -23.02 39.88
N GLU A 12 -17.88 -22.64 40.92
CA GLU A 12 -16.46 -22.99 41.01
C GLU A 12 -16.27 -24.50 41.11
N TYR A 13 -15.61 -25.07 40.10
CA TYR A 13 -15.32 -26.50 39.97
C TYR A 13 -14.58 -27.12 41.16
N LYS A 14 -13.90 -26.30 42.00
CA LYS A 14 -13.26 -26.78 43.22
C LYS A 14 -14.27 -27.22 44.30
N ALA A 15 -15.37 -26.50 44.46
CA ALA A 15 -16.38 -26.81 45.47
C ALA A 15 -17.19 -28.08 45.13
N ASN A 16 -17.38 -28.35 43.84
CA ASN A 16 -18.18 -29.48 43.36
C ASN A 16 -17.37 -30.76 43.08
N SER A 17 -16.03 -30.71 43.15
CA SER A 17 -15.17 -31.84 42.76
C SER A 17 -15.11 -33.00 43.76
N ASN A 18 -15.56 -32.81 45.02
CA ASN A 18 -15.37 -33.81 46.08
C ASN A 18 -16.65 -34.21 46.86
N LEU A 19 -17.84 -33.88 46.36
CA LEU A 19 -19.10 -34.15 47.08
C LEU A 19 -20.03 -35.15 46.36
N VAL A 20 -19.49 -36.25 45.84
CA VAL A 20 -20.31 -37.42 45.47
C VAL A 20 -19.54 -38.70 45.83
N LEU A 21 -19.58 -39.07 47.11
CA LEU A 21 -19.01 -40.35 47.57
C LEU A 21 -20.05 -41.45 47.81
N GLN A 22 -21.34 -41.15 47.77
CA GLN A 22 -22.40 -42.16 47.73
C GLN A 22 -23.58 -41.64 46.91
N ALA A 23 -23.88 -42.28 45.79
CA ALA A 23 -25.13 -42.02 45.07
C ALA A 23 -26.29 -42.54 45.94
N ASP A 24 -27.22 -41.66 46.31
CA ASP A 24 -28.39 -42.03 47.09
C ASP A 24 -29.40 -42.78 46.18
N VAL A 25 -29.29 -44.11 46.15
CA VAL A 25 -30.05 -45.00 45.24
C VAL A 25 -31.57 -44.97 45.50
N ARG A 26 -32.00 -44.31 46.59
CA ARG A 26 -33.41 -44.20 46.98
C ARG A 26 -34.26 -43.33 46.04
N LEU A 27 -33.64 -42.46 45.23
CA LEU A 27 -34.32 -41.65 44.20
C LEU A 27 -34.43 -42.32 42.82
N ILE A 28 -33.77 -43.47 42.62
CA ILE A 28 -33.73 -44.15 41.31
C ILE A 28 -34.87 -45.17 41.17
N GLU A 29 -35.32 -45.80 42.27
CA GLU A 29 -36.24 -46.94 42.18
C GLU A 29 -37.74 -46.61 42.24
N ARG A 30 -38.14 -45.33 42.32
CA ARG A 30 -39.56 -44.94 42.29
C ARG A 30 -39.83 -43.71 41.46
N ARG A 31 -39.37 -43.71 40.20
CA ARG A 31 -39.86 -42.74 39.20
C ARG A 31 -41.05 -43.35 38.46
N GLY A 32 -42.18 -42.63 38.45
CA GLY A 32 -43.36 -43.03 37.70
C GLY A 32 -43.02 -43.15 36.21
N ARG A 33 -43.56 -44.18 35.55
CA ARG A 33 -43.21 -44.57 34.18
C ARG A 33 -43.40 -43.47 33.11
N ASP A 34 -44.12 -42.39 33.45
CA ASP A 34 -44.56 -41.36 32.51
C ASP A 34 -43.93 -39.96 32.75
N GLU A 35 -42.86 -39.82 33.54
CA GLU A 35 -42.14 -38.54 33.66
C GLU A 35 -41.02 -38.41 32.61
N ALA A 36 -41.05 -37.33 31.81
CA ALA A 36 -40.01 -37.04 30.83
C ALA A 36 -38.65 -36.79 31.52
N THR A 37 -37.64 -37.60 31.18
CA THR A 37 -36.36 -37.69 31.89
C THR A 37 -35.40 -36.53 31.61
N GLY A 38 -35.71 -35.63 30.67
CA GLY A 38 -34.82 -34.55 30.24
C GLY A 38 -33.52 -35.04 29.58
N GLU A 39 -33.39 -36.35 29.36
CA GLU A 39 -32.20 -36.99 28.82
C GLU A 39 -32.14 -36.78 27.30
N VAL A 40 -30.95 -36.42 26.80
CA VAL A 40 -30.71 -36.26 25.36
C VAL A 40 -30.75 -37.63 24.68
N LEU A 41 -31.81 -37.89 23.93
CA LEU A 41 -31.97 -39.13 23.19
C LEU A 41 -31.34 -39.03 21.79
N SER A 42 -30.86 -40.16 21.28
CA SER A 42 -30.41 -40.26 19.89
C SER A 42 -31.49 -39.82 18.90
N LEU A 43 -31.04 -39.18 17.83
CA LEU A 43 -31.85 -38.68 16.71
C LEU A 43 -32.09 -39.74 15.62
N SER A 44 -31.50 -40.94 15.74
CA SER A 44 -31.74 -42.04 14.80
C SER A 44 -33.24 -42.37 14.72
N GLY A 45 -33.81 -42.30 13.51
CA GLY A 45 -35.25 -42.50 13.26
C GLY A 45 -36.16 -41.31 13.62
N LYS A 46 -35.63 -40.24 14.22
CA LYS A 46 -36.37 -39.01 14.58
C LYS A 46 -36.11 -37.83 13.64
N LEU A 47 -35.32 -38.05 12.59
CA LEU A 47 -35.05 -37.08 11.52
C LEU A 47 -36.09 -37.14 10.38
N GLY A 48 -37.18 -37.90 10.56
CA GLY A 48 -38.26 -37.99 9.58
C GLY A 48 -38.90 -36.61 9.37
N GLY A 49 -38.73 -36.04 8.19
CA GLY A 49 -39.30 -34.74 7.81
C GLY A 49 -38.38 -33.54 8.00
N THR A 50 -37.18 -33.70 8.58
CA THR A 50 -36.18 -32.63 8.66
C THR A 50 -35.08 -32.83 7.63
N ARG A 51 -34.75 -31.77 6.89
CA ARG A 51 -33.58 -31.74 6.00
C ARG A 51 -32.43 -31.02 6.70
N MET A 52 -31.20 -31.44 6.41
CA MET A 52 -30.02 -30.71 6.88
C MET A 52 -30.06 -29.30 6.27
N GLY A 53 -30.14 -28.27 7.11
CA GLY A 53 -30.26 -26.86 6.68
C GLY A 53 -31.67 -26.26 6.68
N ASP A 54 -32.71 -27.01 7.09
CA ASP A 54 -34.12 -26.54 7.05
C ASP A 54 -34.40 -25.29 7.91
N ARG A 55 -33.57 -25.02 8.92
CA ARG A 55 -33.61 -23.81 9.75
C ARG A 55 -32.31 -23.00 9.70
N ALA A 56 -31.43 -23.28 8.75
CA ALA A 56 -30.21 -22.50 8.59
C ALA A 56 -30.57 -21.13 7.97
N GLN A 57 -30.23 -20.05 8.66
CA GLN A 57 -30.41 -18.69 8.17
C GLN A 57 -29.04 -18.05 7.95
N ARG A 58 -28.92 -17.22 6.91
CA ARG A 58 -27.74 -16.39 6.67
C ARG A 58 -27.99 -15.01 7.25
N THR A 59 -27.05 -14.49 8.01
CA THR A 59 -27.07 -13.11 8.49
C THR A 59 -26.67 -12.16 7.36
N LYS A 60 -27.19 -10.94 7.41
CA LYS A 60 -26.69 -9.84 6.57
C LYS A 60 -25.42 -9.27 7.20
N PRO A 61 -24.54 -8.62 6.43
CA PRO A 61 -23.40 -7.89 6.97
C PRO A 61 -23.89 -6.81 7.94
N ASP A 62 -23.21 -6.68 9.08
CA ASP A 62 -23.55 -5.67 10.07
C ASP A 62 -23.21 -4.26 9.54
N LYS A 63 -24.02 -3.26 9.92
CA LYS A 63 -23.82 -1.83 9.60
C LYS A 63 -23.64 -1.51 8.09
N ALA A 64 -24.22 -2.30 7.20
CA ALA A 64 -24.04 -2.14 5.73
C ALA A 64 -24.43 -0.74 5.20
N GLU A 65 -25.51 -0.11 5.70
CA GLU A 65 -25.93 1.24 5.29
C GLU A 65 -24.96 2.33 5.78
N GLU A 66 -24.40 2.18 6.98
CA GLU A 66 -23.42 3.13 7.52
C GLU A 66 -22.12 3.09 6.71
N ARG A 67 -21.63 1.89 6.38
CA ARG A 67 -20.45 1.70 5.54
C ARG A 67 -20.66 2.23 4.12
N LYS A 68 -21.85 2.03 3.56
CA LYS A 68 -22.23 2.60 2.26
C LYS A 68 -22.23 4.13 2.28
N ALA A 69 -22.73 4.76 3.35
CA ALA A 69 -22.68 6.21 3.50
C ALA A 69 -21.23 6.73 3.65
N LYS A 70 -20.37 6.02 4.41
CA LYS A 70 -18.94 6.34 4.51
C LYS A 70 -18.24 6.24 3.15
N ARG A 71 -18.56 5.20 2.38
CA ARG A 71 -18.06 5.01 1.01
C ARG A 71 -18.49 6.15 0.08
N GLN A 72 -19.77 6.53 0.08
CA GLN A 72 -20.24 7.64 -0.76
C GLN A 72 -19.53 8.95 -0.45
N LYS A 73 -19.34 9.27 0.84
CA LYS A 73 -18.60 10.48 1.25
C LYS A 73 -17.15 10.44 0.80
N ARG A 74 -16.47 9.29 0.92
CA ARG A 74 -15.10 9.09 0.44
C ARG A 74 -15.02 9.23 -1.07
N ASP A 75 -15.93 8.60 -1.80
CA ASP A 75 -15.96 8.60 -3.27
C ASP A 75 -16.25 10.02 -3.81
N GLU A 76 -17.10 10.79 -3.13
CA GLU A 76 -17.34 12.21 -3.47
C GLU A 76 -16.10 13.09 -3.24
N ALA A 77 -15.43 12.93 -2.09
CA ALA A 77 -14.19 13.65 -1.78
C ALA A 77 -13.03 13.28 -2.71
N THR A 78 -12.87 11.98 -3.01
CA THR A 78 -11.85 11.49 -3.95
C THR A 78 -12.18 11.85 -5.40
N TYR A 79 -13.46 11.98 -5.76
CA TYR A 79 -13.86 12.50 -7.07
C TYR A 79 -13.47 13.97 -7.23
N GLU A 80 -13.63 14.81 -6.20
CA GLU A 80 -13.10 16.19 -6.24
C GLU A 80 -11.57 16.23 -6.32
N LEU A 81 -10.88 15.35 -5.57
CA LEU A 81 -9.42 15.27 -5.60
C LEU A 81 -8.89 14.74 -6.95
N SER A 82 -9.52 13.73 -7.54
CA SER A 82 -9.12 13.16 -8.83
C SER A 82 -9.46 14.10 -9.98
N LYS A 83 -10.64 14.73 -9.95
CA LYS A 83 -11.00 15.80 -10.88
C LYS A 83 -10.03 16.95 -10.75
N SER A 84 -9.56 17.30 -9.55
CA SER A 84 -8.53 18.33 -9.37
C SER A 84 -7.11 17.85 -9.68
N LYS A 85 -6.81 16.55 -9.72
CA LYS A 85 -5.53 15.99 -10.19
C LYS A 85 -5.43 16.06 -11.73
N THR A 86 -6.48 15.61 -12.43
CA THR A 86 -6.59 15.73 -13.90
C THR A 86 -6.85 17.17 -14.34
N ALA A 87 -7.64 17.94 -13.58
CA ALA A 87 -7.82 19.37 -13.83
C ALA A 87 -6.61 20.19 -13.40
N ARG A 88 -5.79 19.79 -12.42
CA ARG A 88 -4.50 20.47 -12.22
C ARG A 88 -3.65 20.32 -13.48
N ALA A 89 -3.59 19.16 -14.11
CA ALA A 89 -2.89 19.05 -15.40
C ALA A 89 -3.51 19.93 -16.51
N ALA A 90 -4.83 20.09 -16.55
CA ALA A 90 -5.51 20.94 -17.55
C ALA A 90 -5.62 22.45 -17.19
N TRP A 91 -5.27 22.84 -15.96
CA TRP A 91 -5.31 24.21 -15.44
C TRP A 91 -3.93 24.71 -14.95
N ALA A 92 -2.92 23.83 -14.93
CA ALA A 92 -1.52 24.11 -14.64
C ALA A 92 -0.68 24.21 -15.91
N ASP A 93 -1.31 24.46 -17.06
CA ASP A 93 -0.60 25.14 -18.13
C ASP A 93 -0.91 26.64 -18.01
N ASP A 94 0.17 27.37 -17.84
CA ASP A 94 0.29 28.81 -17.68
C ASP A 94 -0.36 29.50 -18.89
N THR A 95 -1.69 29.62 -18.89
CA THR A 95 -2.40 30.41 -19.90
C THR A 95 -2.29 31.87 -19.46
N PRO A 96 -1.36 32.67 -20.02
CA PRO A 96 -1.12 34.02 -19.56
C PRO A 96 -2.40 34.84 -19.71
N GLY A 97 -2.82 35.50 -18.61
CA GLY A 97 -3.93 36.47 -18.63
C GLY A 97 -5.25 36.05 -17.96
N VAL A 98 -5.33 34.88 -17.31
CA VAL A 98 -6.50 34.53 -16.48
C VAL A 98 -6.30 35.05 -15.05
N LEU A 99 -7.05 36.09 -14.66
CA LEU A 99 -6.93 36.76 -13.37
C LEU A 99 -7.76 36.07 -12.27
N TYR A 100 -8.89 35.46 -12.62
CA TYR A 100 -9.80 34.90 -11.63
C TYR A 100 -9.95 33.38 -11.71
N ARG A 101 -9.84 32.73 -10.55
CA ARG A 101 -10.02 31.29 -10.35
C ARG A 101 -11.03 31.06 -9.22
N PRO A 102 -12.21 30.47 -9.51
CA PRO A 102 -13.23 30.22 -8.48
C PRO A 102 -12.72 29.29 -7.39
N ARG A 103 -12.96 29.64 -6.12
CA ARG A 103 -12.47 28.88 -4.95
C ARG A 103 -13.49 27.87 -4.41
N THR A 104 -14.78 28.09 -4.62
CA THR A 104 -15.86 27.20 -4.11
C THR A 104 -16.58 26.49 -5.24
N GLN A 105 -17.22 25.35 -4.96
CA GLN A 105 -18.01 24.61 -5.96
C GLN A 105 -19.18 25.45 -6.49
N HIS A 106 -19.83 26.24 -5.63
CA HIS A 106 -20.92 27.14 -6.01
C HIS A 106 -20.43 28.28 -6.91
N THR A 107 -19.30 28.92 -6.57
CA THR A 107 -18.72 30.00 -7.39
C THR A 107 -18.16 29.47 -8.71
N ARG A 108 -17.63 28.23 -8.73
CA ARG A 108 -17.24 27.54 -9.95
C ARG A 108 -18.42 27.31 -10.89
N HIS A 109 -19.56 26.82 -10.38
CA HIS A 109 -20.74 26.64 -11.23
C HIS A 109 -21.26 27.96 -11.78
N ALA A 110 -21.26 29.03 -10.97
CA ALA A 110 -21.62 30.37 -11.44
C ALA A 110 -20.66 30.89 -12.53
N TYR A 111 -19.35 30.64 -12.40
CA TYR A 111 -18.34 30.99 -13.40
C TYR A 111 -18.43 30.14 -14.67
N GLU A 112 -18.78 28.86 -14.58
CA GLU A 112 -19.06 28.00 -15.76
C GLU A 112 -20.28 28.50 -16.52
N LEU A 113 -21.34 28.93 -15.82
CA LEU A 113 -22.48 29.59 -16.45
C LEU A 113 -22.10 30.91 -17.12
N LEU A 114 -21.22 31.70 -16.48
CA LEU A 114 -20.69 32.94 -17.07
C LEU A 114 -19.87 32.65 -18.34
N LEU A 115 -19.02 31.63 -18.34
CA LEU A 115 -18.27 31.19 -19.53
C LEU A 115 -19.22 30.75 -20.65
N SER A 116 -20.28 29.99 -20.33
CA SER A 116 -21.28 29.58 -21.32
C SER A 116 -22.04 30.78 -21.91
N PHE A 117 -22.28 31.80 -21.09
CA PHE A 117 -22.88 33.06 -21.54
C PHE A 117 -21.95 33.80 -22.50
N MET A 118 -20.66 33.90 -22.18
CA MET A 118 -19.65 34.51 -23.05
C MET A 118 -19.46 33.74 -24.36
N GLN A 119 -19.46 32.41 -24.33
CA GLN A 119 -19.41 31.61 -25.55
C GLN A 119 -20.67 31.83 -26.41
N GLY A 120 -21.83 32.03 -25.80
CA GLY A 120 -23.07 32.36 -26.50
C GLY A 120 -23.10 33.75 -27.15
N THR A 121 -22.26 34.69 -26.70
CA THR A 121 -22.19 36.05 -27.25
C THR A 121 -20.98 36.27 -28.17
N LEU A 122 -19.79 35.77 -27.82
CA LEU A 122 -18.54 35.91 -28.60
C LEU A 122 -18.32 34.77 -29.61
N GLY A 123 -19.14 33.71 -29.54
CA GLY A 123 -18.99 32.50 -30.36
C GLY A 123 -17.91 31.56 -29.85
N ASP A 124 -17.42 30.70 -30.74
CA ASP A 124 -16.50 29.62 -30.39
C ASP A 124 -15.04 30.12 -30.33
N GLN A 125 -14.71 30.77 -29.21
CA GLN A 125 -13.39 31.34 -28.93
C GLN A 125 -12.53 30.40 -28.07
N PRO A 126 -11.19 30.47 -28.16
CA PRO A 126 -10.31 29.71 -27.28
C PRO A 126 -10.55 30.09 -25.81
N ARG A 127 -10.45 29.09 -24.94
CA ARG A 127 -10.80 29.20 -23.52
C ARG A 127 -10.09 30.35 -22.78
N GLY A 128 -8.83 30.62 -23.10
CA GLY A 128 -8.08 31.73 -22.49
C GLY A 128 -8.72 33.11 -22.76
N LEU A 129 -9.21 33.35 -23.98
CA LEU A 129 -9.89 34.61 -24.32
C LEU A 129 -11.27 34.71 -23.65
N LEU A 130 -12.00 33.59 -23.54
CA LEU A 130 -13.27 33.56 -22.83
C LEU A 130 -13.09 33.84 -21.33
N CYS A 131 -12.06 33.28 -20.70
CA CYS A 131 -11.71 33.57 -19.31
C CYS A 131 -11.33 35.04 -19.15
N GLY A 132 -10.46 35.60 -20.01
CA GLY A 132 -10.11 37.01 -19.97
C GLY A 132 -11.32 37.95 -20.15
N ALA A 133 -12.24 37.62 -21.05
CA ALA A 133 -13.49 38.37 -21.23
C ALA A 133 -14.43 38.27 -20.01
N CYS A 134 -14.50 37.09 -19.38
CA CYS A 134 -15.23 36.91 -18.12
C CYS A 134 -14.64 37.77 -17.01
N ASP A 135 -13.32 37.84 -16.92
CA ASP A 135 -12.61 38.57 -15.88
C ASP A 135 -12.84 40.09 -16.05
N GLU A 136 -12.70 40.62 -17.27
CA GLU A 136 -13.04 42.03 -17.59
C GLU A 136 -14.49 42.37 -17.23
N VAL A 137 -15.43 41.48 -17.53
CA VAL A 137 -16.84 41.70 -17.20
C VAL A 137 -17.09 41.65 -15.70
N LEU A 138 -16.43 40.75 -14.97
CA LEU A 138 -16.50 40.70 -13.51
C LEU A 138 -15.88 41.95 -12.88
N MET A 139 -14.81 42.51 -13.46
CA MET A 139 -14.24 43.79 -13.01
C MET A 139 -15.25 44.94 -13.14
N VAL A 140 -15.97 45.02 -14.27
CA VAL A 140 -17.00 46.06 -14.48
C VAL A 140 -18.19 45.85 -13.54
N LEU A 141 -18.66 44.61 -13.37
CA LEU A 141 -19.82 44.30 -12.52
C LEU A 141 -19.54 44.53 -11.02
N ASN A 142 -18.31 44.24 -10.57
CA ASN A 142 -17.90 44.39 -9.19
C ASN A 142 -17.38 45.80 -8.86
N ASN A 143 -17.35 46.72 -9.82
CA ASN A 143 -16.97 48.10 -9.59
C ASN A 143 -18.15 48.89 -8.98
N ASP A 144 -18.13 49.06 -7.66
CA ASP A 144 -19.15 49.80 -6.89
C ASP A 144 -19.27 51.28 -7.24
N ARG A 145 -18.33 51.84 -8.02
CA ARG A 145 -18.36 53.25 -8.44
C ARG A 145 -19.32 53.50 -9.60
N LEU A 146 -19.62 52.48 -10.41
CA LEU A 146 -20.45 52.58 -11.60
C LEU A 146 -21.89 52.16 -11.31
N LYS A 147 -22.86 52.87 -11.90
CA LYS A 147 -24.27 52.47 -11.82
C LYS A 147 -24.63 51.45 -12.92
N ASP A 148 -25.67 50.67 -12.72
CA ASP A 148 -26.16 49.67 -13.69
C ASP A 148 -26.27 50.15 -15.17
N PRO A 149 -26.75 51.36 -15.50
CA PRO A 149 -26.76 51.82 -16.89
C PRO A 149 -25.35 52.11 -17.46
N GLU A 150 -24.40 52.51 -16.63
CA GLU A 150 -23.00 52.75 -17.02
C GLU A 150 -22.27 51.42 -17.20
N ARG A 151 -22.47 50.48 -16.26
CA ARG A 151 -21.98 49.09 -16.36
C ARG A 151 -22.46 48.43 -17.65
N LYS A 152 -23.74 48.60 -18.00
CA LYS A 152 -24.31 48.09 -19.25
C LYS A 152 -23.59 48.66 -20.47
N LYS A 153 -23.33 49.97 -20.50
CA LYS A 153 -22.65 50.63 -21.61
C LYS A 153 -21.20 50.15 -21.79
N GLU A 154 -20.48 49.93 -20.70
CA GLU A 154 -19.11 49.38 -20.74
C GLU A 154 -19.10 47.92 -21.20
N ILE A 155 -20.03 47.11 -20.72
CA ILE A 155 -20.17 45.70 -21.14
C ILE A 155 -20.59 45.59 -22.61
N GLU A 156 -21.49 46.47 -23.08
CA GLU A 156 -21.87 46.56 -24.49
C GLU A 156 -20.70 46.99 -25.39
N ALA A 157 -19.78 47.81 -24.88
CA ALA A 157 -18.57 48.17 -25.60
C ALA A 157 -17.61 46.98 -25.76
N LEU A 158 -17.61 46.03 -24.82
CA LEU A 158 -16.75 44.84 -24.83
C LEU A 158 -17.35 43.68 -25.65
N ILE A 159 -18.63 43.38 -25.47
CA ILE A 159 -19.31 42.17 -25.99
C ILE A 159 -20.20 42.49 -27.20
N GLY A 160 -20.52 43.77 -27.42
CA GLY A 160 -21.51 44.20 -28.41
C GLY A 160 -22.90 44.37 -27.81
N ALA A 161 -23.89 44.67 -28.66
CA ALA A 161 -25.24 45.00 -28.22
C ALA A 161 -25.88 43.86 -27.42
N LEU A 162 -26.28 44.14 -26.19
CA LEU A 162 -26.84 43.17 -25.26
C LEU A 162 -28.29 43.55 -24.89
N PRO A 163 -29.29 42.67 -25.14
CA PRO A 163 -30.64 42.94 -24.70
C PRO A 163 -30.74 42.99 -23.17
N ASP A 164 -31.64 43.82 -22.65
CA ASP A 164 -31.79 44.11 -21.23
C ASP A 164 -32.03 42.86 -20.36
N GLU A 165 -32.72 41.85 -20.91
CA GLU A 165 -32.94 40.55 -20.26
C GLU A 165 -31.64 39.78 -20.02
N ARG A 166 -30.73 39.79 -21.01
CA ARG A 166 -29.42 39.14 -20.90
C ARG A 166 -28.50 39.90 -19.96
N PHE A 167 -28.60 41.23 -19.92
CA PHE A 167 -27.88 42.04 -18.93
C PHE A 167 -28.31 41.71 -17.50
N ALA A 168 -29.62 41.58 -17.24
CA ALA A 168 -30.12 41.21 -15.93
C ALA A 168 -29.61 39.82 -15.48
N LEU A 169 -29.53 38.85 -16.40
CA LEU A 169 -28.96 37.54 -16.13
C LEU A 169 -27.47 37.63 -15.76
N LEU A 170 -26.71 38.45 -16.48
CA LEU A 170 -25.30 38.69 -16.21
C LEU A 170 -25.06 39.31 -14.82
N VAL A 171 -25.87 40.29 -14.43
CA VAL A 171 -25.83 40.89 -13.08
C VAL A 171 -26.14 39.85 -12.00
N ASN A 172 -27.08 38.94 -12.25
CA ASN A 172 -27.41 37.86 -11.32
C ASN A 172 -26.29 36.83 -11.18
N LEU A 173 -25.56 36.53 -12.27
CA LEU A 173 -24.37 35.67 -12.23
C LEU A 173 -23.23 36.36 -11.47
N GLY A 174 -23.00 37.65 -11.70
CA GLY A 174 -22.01 38.44 -10.96
C GLY A 174 -22.28 38.45 -9.45
N LYS A 175 -23.53 38.63 -9.02
CA LYS A 175 -23.92 38.56 -7.59
C LYS A 175 -23.68 37.19 -6.94
N LYS A 176 -23.67 36.11 -7.72
CA LYS A 176 -23.39 34.75 -7.23
C LYS A 176 -21.89 34.49 -7.05
N ILE A 177 -21.04 35.33 -7.63
CA ILE A 177 -19.59 35.26 -7.53
C ILE A 177 -19.15 36.23 -6.42
N THR A 178 -18.92 35.69 -5.22
CA THR A 178 -18.59 36.47 -4.02
C THR A 178 -17.11 36.46 -3.67
N ASP A 179 -16.32 35.62 -4.35
CA ASP A 179 -14.88 35.39 -4.13
C ASP A 179 -13.99 36.17 -5.11
N PHE A 180 -14.56 37.01 -5.97
CA PHE A 180 -13.83 37.86 -6.90
C PHE A 180 -13.27 39.09 -6.17
N ASN A 181 -12.00 39.02 -5.77
CA ASN A 181 -11.28 40.15 -5.20
C ASN A 181 -9.96 40.41 -5.95
N ILE A 182 -9.87 41.55 -6.62
CA ILE A 182 -8.71 41.97 -7.42
C ILE A 182 -7.46 42.20 -6.53
N THR A 183 -7.62 42.42 -5.22
CA THR A 183 -6.49 42.70 -4.33
C THR A 183 -5.72 41.46 -3.86
N SER A 184 -6.13 40.25 -4.23
CA SER A 184 -5.46 39.00 -3.82
C SER A 184 -4.47 38.43 -4.85
N ALA A 185 -4.13 39.21 -5.88
CA ALA A 185 -3.12 38.83 -6.87
C ALA A 185 -1.67 39.07 -6.40
N GLU A 186 -1.47 39.73 -5.25
CA GLU A 186 -0.21 39.64 -4.50
C GLU A 186 -0.37 38.52 -3.46
N GLY A 187 0.50 37.51 -3.55
CA GLY A 187 0.39 36.26 -2.82
C GLY A 187 0.33 36.48 -1.32
N ASN A 188 -0.85 36.21 -0.73
CA ASN A 188 -0.93 35.92 0.68
C ASN A 188 -0.53 34.45 0.89
N THR A 189 0.78 34.19 0.83
CA THR A 189 1.42 32.98 1.37
C THR A 189 1.74 33.19 2.85
N GLU A 190 0.84 33.79 3.63
CA GLU A 190 0.86 33.63 5.08
C GLU A 190 0.34 32.22 5.36
N ILE A 191 1.27 31.28 5.43
CA ILE A 191 1.07 30.01 6.11
C ILE A 191 0.72 30.40 7.54
N ASP A 192 -0.55 30.24 7.90
CA ASP A 192 -1.04 30.47 9.25
C ASP A 192 -0.23 29.56 10.18
N GLU A 193 0.70 30.15 10.95
CA GLU A 193 1.49 29.47 11.98
C GLU A 193 0.52 28.98 13.06
N THR A 194 -0.15 27.87 12.78
CA THR A 194 -1.19 27.30 13.63
C THR A 194 -0.49 26.65 14.83
N TYR A 195 -0.03 27.47 15.76
CA TYR A 195 0.70 27.07 16.94
C TYR A 195 -0.29 26.48 17.95
N GLY A 196 -0.36 25.15 18.03
CA GLY A 196 -1.11 24.41 19.04
C GLY A 196 -2.30 23.63 18.48
N ILE A 197 -2.04 22.40 18.05
CA ILE A 197 -3.09 21.41 17.74
C ILE A 197 -3.43 20.70 19.05
N ASN A 198 -4.67 20.83 19.50
CA ASN A 198 -5.15 20.04 20.64
C ASN A 198 -5.26 18.57 20.22
N VAL A 199 -4.34 17.74 20.72
CA VAL A 199 -4.43 16.29 20.59
C VAL A 199 -5.30 15.76 21.73
N GLN A 200 -6.52 15.35 21.41
CA GLN A 200 -7.40 14.63 22.32
C GLN A 200 -7.18 13.13 22.11
N PHE A 201 -6.66 12.46 23.14
CA PHE A 201 -6.58 11.01 23.17
C PHE A 201 -7.93 10.47 23.65
N GLU A 202 -8.83 10.20 22.70
CA GLU A 202 -9.96 9.33 22.96
C GLU A 202 -9.57 7.91 22.56
N GLU A 203 -9.88 6.95 23.43
CA GLU A 203 -9.75 5.51 23.17
C GLU A 203 -10.75 5.18 22.06
N SER A 204 -10.31 5.30 20.80
CA SER A 204 -11.14 5.03 19.64
C SER A 204 -11.63 3.59 19.70
N SER A 205 -12.95 3.48 19.76
CA SER A 205 -13.75 2.29 19.99
C SER A 205 -13.32 1.06 19.21
N GLU A 206 -13.36 -0.09 19.88
CA GLU A 206 -13.46 -1.47 19.37
C GLU A 206 -13.44 -1.55 17.83
N GLU A 207 -12.24 -1.82 17.29
CA GLU A 207 -12.06 -2.13 15.88
C GLU A 207 -12.82 -3.44 15.58
N ASP A 208 -13.99 -3.33 14.95
CA ASP A 208 -14.61 -4.44 14.22
C ASP A 208 -13.61 -4.86 13.13
N ASP A 209 -13.16 -6.12 13.10
CA ASP A 209 -12.21 -6.71 12.13
C ASP A 209 -12.66 -6.63 10.64
N GLU A 210 -13.73 -5.89 10.33
CA GLU A 210 -14.32 -5.76 8.99
C GLU A 210 -13.97 -4.41 8.34
N ASP A 211 -13.76 -4.39 7.02
CA ASP A 211 -13.38 -3.18 6.27
C ASP A 211 -14.35 -2.01 6.53
N ALA A 212 -13.78 -0.84 6.85
CA ALA A 212 -14.50 0.37 7.24
C ALA A 212 -15.48 0.89 6.17
N TYR A 213 -15.27 0.53 4.89
CA TYR A 213 -16.08 0.93 3.75
C TYR A 213 -16.92 -0.22 3.17
N GLY A 214 -16.79 -1.43 3.72
CA GLY A 214 -17.47 -2.64 3.25
C GLY A 214 -17.02 -3.07 1.86
N GLU A 215 -15.78 -2.76 1.47
CA GLU A 215 -15.20 -3.11 0.18
C GLU A 215 -14.28 -4.32 0.30
N VAL A 216 -14.30 -5.19 -0.72
CA VAL A 216 -13.29 -6.23 -0.90
C VAL A 216 -12.12 -5.56 -1.61
N ARG A 217 -11.04 -5.29 -0.89
CA ARG A 217 -9.81 -4.78 -1.49
C ARG A 217 -9.06 -5.94 -2.13
N ASP A 218 -9.01 -5.93 -3.45
CA ASP A 218 -8.08 -6.78 -4.19
C ASP A 218 -6.75 -6.00 -4.29
N ASP A 219 -5.85 -6.24 -3.34
CA ASP A 219 -4.49 -5.66 -3.34
C ASP A 219 -3.63 -6.20 -4.52
N ASP A 220 -4.20 -7.09 -5.35
CA ASP A 220 -3.58 -7.63 -6.58
C ASP A 220 -3.80 -6.72 -7.81
N LYS A 221 -4.40 -5.53 -7.67
CA LYS A 221 -4.33 -4.51 -8.74
C LYS A 221 -3.01 -3.76 -8.62
N GLU A 222 -1.98 -4.34 -9.23
CA GLU A 222 -0.84 -3.58 -9.75
C GLU A 222 -1.34 -2.26 -10.34
N GLU A 223 -0.77 -1.16 -9.87
CA GLU A 223 -0.93 0.17 -10.43
C GLU A 223 -0.42 0.17 -11.87
N GLY A 224 -1.27 -0.27 -12.80
CA GLY A 224 -1.16 -0.01 -14.22
C GLY A 224 -1.99 1.22 -14.54
N GLU A 225 -1.39 2.42 -14.40
CA GLU A 225 -1.87 3.59 -15.13
C GLU A 225 -1.63 3.36 -16.63
N GLY A 226 -2.54 2.61 -17.24
CA GLY A 226 -2.72 2.49 -18.67
C GLY A 226 -3.90 3.35 -19.08
N THR A 227 -3.60 4.54 -19.58
CA THR A 227 -4.50 5.32 -20.43
C THR A 227 -5.08 4.43 -21.52
N ASP A 228 -6.40 4.34 -21.63
CA ASP A 228 -7.02 4.12 -22.93
C ASP A 228 -8.30 4.93 -23.06
N ASN A 229 -8.21 5.86 -24.01
CA ASN A 229 -9.23 6.74 -24.49
C ASN A 229 -9.77 6.10 -25.77
N GLU A 230 -10.93 5.43 -25.70
CA GLU A 230 -11.71 5.15 -26.91
C GLU A 230 -13.12 5.75 -26.78
N GLN A 231 -13.28 6.87 -27.50
CA GLN A 231 -14.57 7.38 -27.92
C GLN A 231 -15.21 6.41 -28.91
N GLY A 232 -16.38 5.88 -28.56
CA GLY A 232 -17.30 5.21 -29.47
C GLY A 232 -18.74 5.60 -29.13
N LYS A 233 -19.23 6.67 -29.76
CA LYS A 233 -20.65 7.04 -29.81
C LYS A 233 -21.48 5.87 -30.34
N GLU A 234 -22.61 5.56 -29.70
CA GLU A 234 -23.92 5.70 -30.35
C GLU A 234 -25.07 5.65 -29.34
N SER A 235 -25.92 6.66 -29.45
CA SER A 235 -27.23 6.82 -28.84
C SER A 235 -28.29 6.02 -29.58
N SER A 236 -29.19 5.34 -28.88
CA SER A 236 -30.63 5.43 -29.16
C SER A 236 -31.47 4.81 -28.05
N ALA A 237 -32.61 5.47 -27.86
CA ALA A 237 -33.60 5.29 -26.83
C ALA A 237 -34.46 4.03 -27.03
N GLU A 238 -35.04 3.60 -25.90
CA GLU A 238 -36.36 2.96 -25.74
C GLU A 238 -36.64 1.67 -26.54
N ASP A 239 -36.62 0.52 -25.85
CA ASP A 239 -37.81 -0.32 -25.80
C ASP A 239 -37.85 -1.16 -24.51
N ASP A 240 -39.03 -1.18 -23.93
CA ASP A 240 -39.46 -1.81 -22.69
C ASP A 240 -39.94 -3.23 -23.00
N SER A 241 -39.32 -4.25 -22.40
CA SER A 241 -40.02 -5.51 -22.16
C SER A 241 -39.33 -6.39 -21.13
N ASP A 242 -40.09 -6.67 -20.07
CA ASP A 242 -39.85 -7.63 -19.00
C ASP A 242 -39.32 -8.99 -19.48
N THR A 243 -38.24 -9.49 -18.86
CA THR A 243 -38.07 -10.92 -18.51
C THR A 243 -36.99 -11.07 -17.45
N GLU A 244 -37.42 -11.38 -16.22
CA GLU A 244 -36.56 -11.84 -15.13
C GLU A 244 -35.79 -13.13 -15.48
N GLY A 245 -34.54 -13.19 -15.00
CA GLY A 245 -33.97 -14.43 -14.47
C GLY A 245 -33.28 -15.37 -15.45
N LYS A 246 -31.96 -15.19 -15.63
CA LYS A 246 -30.94 -16.27 -15.69
C LYS A 246 -29.54 -15.73 -16.02
N LYS A 247 -28.79 -15.32 -15.00
CA LYS A 247 -27.34 -15.50 -14.97
C LYS A 247 -26.94 -15.75 -13.52
N ASN A 248 -26.97 -17.02 -13.13
CA ASN A 248 -26.16 -17.57 -12.04
C ASN A 248 -26.29 -19.09 -12.10
N SER A 249 -25.47 -19.68 -12.95
CA SER A 249 -25.14 -21.09 -12.86
C SER A 249 -23.71 -21.31 -13.34
N ILE A 250 -22.86 -21.62 -12.35
CA ILE A 250 -21.74 -22.56 -12.42
C ILE A 250 -20.40 -21.98 -12.91
N HIS A 251 -19.57 -21.56 -11.95
CA HIS A 251 -18.22 -22.12 -11.83
C HIS A 251 -17.74 -22.11 -10.37
N THR A 252 -18.33 -22.99 -9.57
CA THR A 252 -17.63 -23.59 -8.42
C THR A 252 -16.51 -24.46 -8.99
N ASN A 253 -15.28 -23.95 -8.98
CA ASN A 253 -14.01 -24.71 -8.97
C ASN A 253 -12.84 -23.71 -8.97
N LEU A 254 -12.75 -22.86 -7.95
CA LEU A 254 -11.48 -22.20 -7.65
C LEU A 254 -10.67 -23.18 -6.80
N SER A 255 -9.76 -23.87 -7.48
CA SER A 255 -8.93 -24.96 -6.98
C SER A 255 -8.34 -24.67 -5.60
N GLU A 256 -8.34 -25.65 -4.70
CA GLU A 256 -7.66 -25.63 -3.39
C GLU A 256 -6.18 -25.21 -3.49
N GLU A 257 -5.60 -25.30 -4.69
CA GLU A 257 -4.27 -24.83 -5.07
C GLU A 257 -4.07 -23.31 -4.92
N GLN A 258 -5.09 -22.48 -5.21
CA GLN A 258 -4.96 -21.02 -5.12
C GLN A 258 -5.10 -20.50 -3.69
N THR A 259 -5.92 -21.16 -2.86
CA THR A 259 -6.01 -20.86 -1.42
C THR A 259 -4.77 -21.34 -0.67
N GLN A 260 -4.10 -22.41 -1.13
CA GLN A 260 -2.80 -22.83 -0.62
C GLN A 260 -1.67 -21.87 -1.02
N LYS A 261 -1.67 -21.34 -2.26
CA LYS A 261 -0.71 -20.29 -2.66
C LYS A 261 -0.82 -19.01 -1.81
N ARG A 262 -2.03 -18.58 -1.44
CA ARG A 262 -2.23 -17.42 -0.55
C ARG A 262 -1.72 -17.65 0.88
N ARG A 263 -1.84 -18.88 1.42
CA ARG A 263 -1.25 -19.25 2.73
C ARG A 263 0.26 -19.45 2.67
N ASP A 264 0.81 -19.77 1.50
CA ASP A 264 2.25 -19.94 1.31
C ASP A 264 3.00 -18.60 1.14
N ALA A 265 2.29 -17.48 0.95
CA ALA A 265 2.88 -16.15 0.78
C ALA A 265 3.30 -15.49 2.11
N THR A 266 2.64 -15.85 3.22
CA THR A 266 2.89 -15.35 4.58
C THR A 266 3.06 -16.51 5.55
N LEU A 267 4.31 -16.94 5.75
CA LEU A 267 4.64 -18.01 6.68
C LEU A 267 4.64 -17.48 8.13
N HIS A 268 3.72 -17.97 8.96
CA HIS A 268 3.71 -17.64 10.39
C HIS A 268 4.64 -18.58 11.18
N PRO A 269 5.39 -18.10 12.19
CA PRO A 269 6.32 -18.94 12.96
C PRO A 269 5.66 -20.16 13.63
N MET A 270 4.39 -20.05 14.03
CA MET A 270 3.64 -21.12 14.70
C MET A 270 3.29 -22.29 13.76
N ASP A 271 3.27 -22.06 12.45
CA ASP A 271 2.97 -23.09 11.45
C ASP A 271 4.17 -24.03 11.20
N ILE A 272 5.34 -23.68 11.74
CA ILE A 272 6.60 -24.38 11.51
C ILE A 272 6.82 -25.36 12.67
N ASP A 273 6.51 -26.64 12.43
CA ASP A 273 6.85 -27.73 13.33
C ASP A 273 8.14 -28.47 12.91
N ALA A 274 8.56 -29.45 13.73
CA ALA A 274 9.81 -30.18 13.52
C ALA A 274 9.89 -30.94 12.18
N TYR A 275 8.74 -31.20 11.54
CA TYR A 275 8.63 -31.96 10.29
C TYR A 275 8.05 -31.11 9.14
N TRP A 276 7.93 -29.79 9.32
CA TRP A 276 7.33 -28.89 8.34
C TRP A 276 8.12 -28.90 7.04
N LEU A 277 9.45 -28.78 7.15
CA LEU A 277 10.36 -28.79 6.01
C LEU A 277 10.29 -30.12 5.25
N GLN A 278 10.24 -31.24 5.97
CA GLN A 278 10.11 -32.57 5.38
C GLN A 278 8.77 -32.73 4.62
N ARG A 279 7.65 -32.25 5.17
CA ARG A 279 6.33 -32.31 4.49
C ARG A 279 6.25 -31.43 3.25
N ARG A 280 6.96 -30.29 3.23
CA ARG A 280 7.06 -29.45 2.03
C ARG A 280 7.92 -30.13 0.97
N LEU A 281 9.03 -30.73 1.37
CA LEU A 281 9.88 -31.51 0.47
C LEU A 281 9.21 -32.79 -0.03
N SER A 282 8.32 -33.42 0.75
CA SER A 282 7.61 -34.63 0.31
C SER A 282 6.60 -34.39 -0.81
N ARG A 283 6.21 -33.13 -1.06
CA ARG A 283 5.39 -32.76 -2.23
C ARG A 283 6.17 -32.87 -3.54
N HIS A 284 7.48 -32.63 -3.49
CA HIS A 284 8.37 -32.68 -4.64
C HIS A 284 9.14 -34.00 -4.73
N PHE A 285 9.46 -34.60 -3.58
CA PHE A 285 10.19 -35.87 -3.45
C PHE A 285 9.32 -36.90 -2.71
N PRO A 286 8.58 -37.76 -3.43
CA PRO A 286 7.66 -38.73 -2.81
C PRO A 286 8.38 -39.81 -1.96
N ASP A 287 9.69 -39.99 -2.13
CA ASP A 287 10.48 -40.87 -1.28
C ASP A 287 10.75 -40.24 0.09
N ALA A 288 10.24 -40.89 1.14
CA ALA A 288 10.35 -40.44 2.53
C ALA A 288 11.81 -40.41 3.04
N MET A 289 12.67 -41.34 2.62
CA MET A 289 14.09 -41.33 3.05
C MET A 289 14.86 -40.21 2.36
N LEU A 290 14.61 -39.99 1.06
CA LEU A 290 15.24 -38.93 0.29
C LEU A 290 14.78 -37.55 0.76
N SER A 291 13.48 -37.37 1.02
CA SER A 291 12.92 -36.14 1.59
C SER A 291 13.50 -35.80 2.97
N GLN A 292 13.68 -36.80 3.84
CA GLN A 292 14.32 -36.61 5.14
C GLN A 292 15.80 -36.24 5.01
N ALA A 293 16.55 -36.91 4.12
CA ALA A 293 17.95 -36.59 3.85
C ALA A 293 18.09 -35.15 3.31
N LYS A 294 17.26 -34.76 2.34
CA LYS A 294 17.22 -33.42 1.76
C LYS A 294 16.81 -32.36 2.79
N SER A 295 15.87 -32.66 3.67
CA SER A 295 15.49 -31.78 4.78
C SER A 295 16.68 -31.49 5.70
N SER A 296 17.50 -32.51 5.99
CA SER A 296 18.70 -32.34 6.82
C SER A 296 19.80 -31.55 6.11
N GLU A 297 19.97 -31.74 4.79
CA GLU A 297 20.90 -30.98 3.95
C GLU A 297 20.48 -29.51 3.85
N VAL A 298 19.19 -29.23 3.67
CA VAL A 298 18.63 -27.87 3.63
C VAL A 298 18.82 -27.18 4.98
N MET A 299 18.61 -27.87 6.11
CA MET A 299 18.87 -27.31 7.44
C MET A 299 20.35 -26.94 7.65
N LYS A 300 21.28 -27.74 7.12
CA LYS A 300 22.71 -27.42 7.14
C LYS A 300 23.02 -26.22 6.25
N ALA A 301 22.46 -26.18 5.03
CA ALA A 301 22.62 -25.06 4.11
C ALA A 301 22.12 -23.73 4.70
N LEU A 302 20.97 -23.74 5.38
CA LEU A 302 20.41 -22.57 6.08
C LEU A 302 21.32 -22.08 7.23
N ALA A 303 21.99 -23.00 7.94
CA ALA A 303 22.88 -22.69 9.05
C ALA A 303 24.27 -22.21 8.61
N GLU A 304 24.81 -22.75 7.51
CA GLU A 304 26.19 -22.49 7.06
C GLU A 304 26.31 -21.33 6.05
N ALA A 305 25.21 -20.89 5.44
CA ALA A 305 25.28 -19.82 4.45
C ALA A 305 25.71 -18.48 5.09
N ALA A 306 26.58 -17.73 4.42
CA ALA A 306 27.01 -16.40 4.89
C ALA A 306 26.11 -15.28 4.33
N ASP A 307 25.59 -15.48 3.12
CA ASP A 307 24.85 -14.49 2.34
C ASP A 307 23.65 -15.16 1.65
N ASP A 308 22.62 -14.39 1.33
CA ASP A 308 21.35 -14.89 0.77
C ASP A 308 21.56 -15.45 -0.65
N ARG A 309 22.51 -14.90 -1.41
CA ARG A 309 22.89 -15.41 -2.74
C ARG A 309 23.63 -16.76 -2.68
N ASP A 310 24.47 -16.95 -1.67
CA ASP A 310 25.16 -18.24 -1.43
C ASP A 310 24.15 -19.29 -0.95
N LEU A 311 23.20 -18.89 -0.10
CA LEU A 311 22.10 -19.76 0.31
C LEU A 311 21.27 -20.23 -0.90
N GLU A 312 20.85 -19.30 -1.76
CA GLU A 312 20.08 -19.62 -2.96
C GLU A 312 20.84 -20.60 -3.86
N ASN A 313 22.11 -20.34 -4.15
CA ASN A 313 22.93 -21.22 -4.98
C ASN A 313 23.06 -22.63 -4.40
N ARG A 314 23.28 -22.75 -3.08
CA ARG A 314 23.33 -24.06 -2.39
C ARG A 314 21.99 -24.76 -2.42
N LEU A 315 20.89 -24.05 -2.21
CA LEU A 315 19.53 -24.62 -2.23
C LEU A 315 19.13 -25.08 -3.64
N VAL A 316 19.41 -24.29 -4.68
CA VAL A 316 19.16 -24.67 -6.08
C VAL A 316 20.00 -25.88 -6.48
N LEU A 317 21.26 -25.97 -6.03
CA LEU A 317 22.10 -27.14 -6.29
C LEU A 317 21.60 -28.41 -5.57
N LEU A 318 21.03 -28.27 -4.37
CA LEU A 318 20.53 -29.39 -3.56
C LEU A 318 19.15 -29.91 -3.99
N LEU A 319 18.25 -28.99 -4.39
CA LEU A 319 16.84 -29.26 -4.68
C LEU A 319 16.51 -29.27 -6.18
N GLY A 320 17.40 -28.73 -7.01
CA GLY A 320 17.19 -28.58 -8.45
C GLY A 320 16.34 -27.36 -8.81
N TYR A 321 16.32 -27.03 -10.11
CA TYR A 321 15.61 -25.86 -10.64
C TYR A 321 14.08 -25.98 -10.57
N ASP A 322 13.55 -27.20 -10.45
CA ASP A 322 12.11 -27.47 -10.41
C ASP A 322 11.44 -26.98 -9.10
N CYS A 323 12.23 -26.81 -8.03
CA CYS A 323 11.74 -26.37 -6.73
C CYS A 323 12.00 -24.88 -6.45
N PHE A 324 12.19 -24.06 -7.49
CA PHE A 324 12.61 -22.66 -7.34
C PHE A 324 11.67 -21.81 -6.48
N ASP A 325 10.36 -21.99 -6.60
CA ASP A 325 9.39 -21.25 -5.77
C ASP A 325 9.53 -21.59 -4.28
N PHE A 326 9.86 -22.84 -3.96
CA PHE A 326 10.15 -23.25 -2.59
C PHE A 326 11.49 -22.66 -2.09
N VAL A 327 12.49 -22.58 -2.97
CA VAL A 327 13.77 -21.91 -2.66
C VAL A 327 13.56 -20.44 -2.31
N LYS A 328 12.70 -19.71 -3.04
CA LYS A 328 12.36 -18.31 -2.70
C LYS A 328 11.75 -18.19 -1.30
N VAL A 329 10.83 -19.09 -0.93
CA VAL A 329 10.22 -19.10 0.41
C VAL A 329 11.27 -19.37 1.49
N LEU A 330 12.19 -20.31 1.24
CA LEU A 330 13.31 -20.59 2.15
C LEU A 330 14.26 -19.40 2.30
N ASN A 331 14.50 -18.65 1.23
CA ASN A 331 15.34 -17.46 1.28
C ASN A 331 14.66 -16.33 2.07
N LYS A 332 13.38 -16.07 1.80
CA LYS A 332 12.58 -15.05 2.50
C LYS A 332 12.42 -15.31 4.00
N TYR A 333 12.20 -16.57 4.39
CA TYR A 333 11.96 -16.96 5.79
C TYR A 333 13.11 -17.75 6.41
N ARG A 334 14.34 -17.51 5.95
CA ARG A 334 15.56 -18.24 6.33
C ARG A 334 15.68 -18.49 7.84
N TYR A 335 15.67 -17.41 8.62
CA TYR A 335 15.88 -17.47 10.07
C TYR A 335 14.68 -18.05 10.81
N THR A 336 13.45 -17.71 10.37
CA THR A 336 12.22 -18.25 10.96
C THR A 336 12.18 -19.76 10.83
N ILE A 337 12.44 -20.30 9.63
CA ILE A 337 12.40 -21.74 9.39
C ILE A 337 13.53 -22.45 10.14
N LEU A 338 14.76 -21.93 10.12
CA LEU A 338 15.90 -22.55 10.79
C LEU A 338 15.69 -22.65 12.31
N TYR A 339 15.35 -21.55 12.96
CA TYR A 339 15.25 -21.51 14.43
C TYR A 339 13.95 -22.16 14.94
N CYS A 340 12.82 -21.99 14.25
CA CYS A 340 11.57 -22.68 14.63
C CYS A 340 11.71 -24.20 14.49
N THR A 341 12.36 -24.67 13.40
CA THR A 341 12.62 -26.10 13.22
C THR A 341 13.59 -26.62 14.29
N LYS A 342 14.67 -25.89 14.62
CA LYS A 342 15.60 -26.26 15.71
C LYS A 342 14.93 -26.30 17.09
N LEU A 343 14.05 -25.35 17.38
CA LEU A 343 13.30 -25.26 18.64
C LEU A 343 12.23 -26.37 18.76
N ALA A 344 11.60 -26.72 17.64
CA ALA A 344 10.66 -27.83 17.57
C ALA A 344 11.35 -29.20 17.62
N SER A 345 12.56 -29.34 17.06
CA SER A 345 13.32 -30.60 17.04
C SER A 345 14.10 -30.91 18.32
N SER A 346 14.36 -29.92 19.17
CA SER A 346 15.14 -30.09 20.40
C SER A 346 14.32 -30.85 21.46
N GLN A 347 14.88 -31.98 21.92
CA GLN A 347 14.24 -32.86 22.92
C GLN A 347 14.62 -32.47 24.35
N SER A 348 15.76 -31.79 24.53
CA SER A 348 16.30 -31.37 25.82
C SER A 348 15.90 -29.93 26.15
N GLU A 349 15.41 -29.69 27.37
CA GLU A 349 15.06 -28.32 27.82
C GLU A 349 16.30 -27.39 27.88
N ASN A 350 17.49 -27.94 28.17
CA ASN A 350 18.74 -27.17 28.17
C ASN A 350 19.12 -26.69 26.76
N GLU A 351 18.89 -27.50 25.72
CA GLU A 351 19.15 -27.11 24.33
C GLU A 351 18.14 -26.07 23.86
N ARG A 352 16.88 -26.21 24.26
CA ARG A 352 15.84 -25.20 24.01
C ARG A 352 16.18 -23.86 24.64
N MET A 353 16.67 -23.86 25.88
CA MET A 353 17.11 -22.65 26.55
C MET A 353 18.32 -22.01 25.87
N SER A 354 19.32 -22.79 25.44
CA SER A 354 20.46 -22.27 24.66
C SER A 354 20.02 -21.65 23.34
N ILE A 355 19.10 -22.29 22.61
CA ILE A 355 18.56 -21.76 21.35
C ILE A 355 17.74 -20.48 21.59
N ARG A 356 16.93 -20.43 22.66
CA ARG A 356 16.20 -19.20 23.03
C ARG A 356 17.15 -18.07 23.40
N GLU A 357 18.24 -18.37 24.10
CA GLU A 357 19.27 -17.38 24.42
C GLU A 357 19.93 -16.86 23.14
N GLU A 358 20.31 -17.75 22.21
CA GLU A 358 20.81 -17.36 20.89
C GLU A 358 19.81 -16.50 20.11
N MET A 359 18.51 -16.86 20.13
CA MET A 359 17.46 -16.07 19.50
C MET A 359 17.24 -14.72 20.18
N SER A 360 17.47 -14.61 21.48
CA SER A 360 17.34 -13.35 22.22
C SER A 360 18.46 -12.35 21.92
N ARG A 361 19.61 -12.81 21.43
CA ARG A 361 20.77 -11.95 21.10
C ARG A 361 20.56 -11.13 19.84
N GLN A 362 19.65 -11.54 18.94
CA GLN A 362 19.40 -10.86 17.69
C GLN A 362 17.99 -10.23 17.67
N PRO A 363 17.86 -8.92 17.33
CA PRO A 363 16.56 -8.22 17.39
C PRO A 363 15.47 -8.84 16.50
N HIS A 364 15.83 -9.35 15.32
CA HIS A 364 14.88 -9.97 14.39
C HIS A 364 14.41 -11.36 14.85
N LEU A 365 15.27 -12.11 15.55
CA LEU A 365 14.91 -13.39 16.15
C LEU A 365 14.08 -13.21 17.43
N GLN A 366 14.28 -12.12 18.16
CA GLN A 366 13.47 -11.77 19.33
C GLN A 366 12.00 -11.53 18.94
N LYS A 367 11.76 -10.88 17.79
CA LYS A 367 10.40 -10.71 17.24
C LYS A 367 9.73 -12.06 16.95
N ILE A 368 10.48 -13.00 16.37
CA ILE A 368 9.99 -14.37 16.08
C ILE A 368 9.72 -15.16 17.38
N LEU A 369 10.60 -15.04 18.38
CA LEU A 369 10.42 -15.68 19.68
C LEU A 369 9.18 -15.14 20.40
N ALA A 370 8.99 -13.82 20.37
CA ALA A 370 7.81 -13.20 20.94
C ALA A 370 6.53 -13.68 20.22
N GLN A 371 6.54 -13.79 18.88
CA GLN A 371 5.43 -14.35 18.10
C GLN A 371 5.12 -15.81 18.47
N LEU A 372 6.15 -16.62 18.75
CA LEU A 372 5.99 -18.02 19.19
C LEU A 372 5.41 -18.14 20.62
N GLU A 373 5.69 -17.18 21.49
CA GLU A 373 5.23 -17.18 22.89
C GLU A 373 3.82 -16.59 23.06
N THR A 374 3.46 -15.57 22.28
CA THR A 374 2.15 -14.90 22.38
C THR A 374 1.09 -15.50 21.46
N GLY A 375 1.50 -16.21 20.40
CA GLY A 375 0.58 -16.77 19.40
C GLY A 375 -0.23 -15.72 18.64
N LYS A 376 0.16 -14.44 18.73
CA LYS A 376 -0.53 -13.28 18.16
C LYS A 376 0.32 -12.66 17.06
N GLY A 377 -0.33 -12.31 15.96
CA GLY A 377 0.29 -11.69 14.79
C GLY A 377 0.91 -10.33 15.11
N ASP A 378 1.69 -9.82 14.15
CA ASP A 378 2.52 -8.61 14.28
C ASP A 378 1.78 -7.35 14.73
N GLU A 379 0.46 -7.31 14.60
CA GLU A 379 -0.37 -6.13 14.83
C GLU A 379 -0.70 -5.90 16.32
N GLU A 380 -0.72 -6.93 17.17
CA GLU A 380 -1.16 -6.78 18.57
C GLU A 380 -0.04 -6.64 19.61
N MET A 381 1.21 -6.98 19.26
CA MET A 381 2.32 -6.96 20.24
C MET A 381 2.72 -5.53 20.64
N SER A 382 2.50 -4.55 19.77
CA SER A 382 2.76 -3.13 20.05
C SER A 382 1.81 -2.55 21.11
N GLN A 383 0.67 -3.19 21.37
CA GLN A 383 -0.36 -2.69 22.29
C GLN A 383 -0.31 -3.35 23.70
N GLN A 384 0.39 -4.47 23.88
CA GLN A 384 0.36 -5.23 25.16
C GLN A 384 1.46 -4.87 26.17
N SER A 385 2.39 -3.95 25.87
CA SER A 385 3.46 -3.56 26.81
C SER A 385 3.05 -2.59 27.92
N GLU A 386 1.78 -2.18 28.02
CA GLU A 386 1.29 -1.35 29.14
C GLU A 386 0.08 -1.98 29.83
N ALA A 387 0.33 -2.84 30.82
CA ALA A 387 -0.70 -3.28 31.75
C ALA A 387 -0.90 -2.26 32.91
N PRO A 388 -2.13 -1.82 33.22
CA PRO A 388 -2.37 -0.74 34.20
C PRO A 388 -2.41 -1.27 35.64
N ARG A 389 -1.54 -0.76 36.52
CA ARG A 389 -1.63 -1.02 37.97
C ARG A 389 -2.53 0.01 38.66
N LYS A 390 -3.65 -0.47 39.21
CA LYS A 390 -4.58 0.24 40.11
C LYS A 390 -3.84 1.05 41.19
N ARG A 391 -4.12 2.35 41.27
CA ARG A 391 -3.72 3.21 42.39
C ARG A 391 -4.79 3.20 43.48
N GLN A 392 -4.41 2.70 44.65
CA GLN A 392 -5.11 2.91 45.91
C GLN A 392 -4.61 4.24 46.52
N LYS A 393 -5.55 5.01 47.06
CA LYS A 393 -5.42 6.39 47.54
C LYS A 393 -4.91 6.39 48.99
N THR A 394 -3.83 7.11 49.30
CA THR A 394 -3.60 7.69 50.63
C THR A 394 -2.65 8.88 50.57
N GLU A 395 -2.95 9.85 51.42
CA GLU A 395 -2.51 11.23 51.46
C GLU A 395 -1.09 11.46 52.02
N THR A 396 -0.44 12.47 51.46
CA THR A 396 0.51 13.46 52.03
C THR A 396 1.45 13.07 53.18
N GLU A 397 2.75 13.27 52.96
CA GLU A 397 3.51 14.33 53.66
C GLU A 397 4.87 14.61 52.98
N THR A 398 5.29 15.86 53.08
CA THR A 398 6.47 16.54 52.52
C THR A 398 7.80 16.05 53.11
N ILE A 399 8.87 16.00 52.30
CA ILE A 399 10.23 16.52 52.60
C ILE A 399 11.12 16.42 51.34
N GLU A 400 11.98 17.42 51.22
CA GLU A 400 12.97 17.75 50.20
C GLU A 400 13.97 16.63 49.83
N GLY A 401 14.52 16.73 48.61
CA GLY A 401 15.76 16.05 48.23
C GLY A 401 15.66 15.32 46.90
N GLY A 402 16.45 15.79 45.93
CA GLY A 402 16.54 15.18 44.60
C GLY A 402 16.84 13.68 44.66
N GLY A 403 15.97 12.89 44.04
CA GLY A 403 16.08 11.44 43.94
C GLY A 403 15.71 11.01 42.53
N GLN A 404 16.70 10.41 41.85
CA GLN A 404 16.58 9.71 40.58
C GLN A 404 15.26 8.94 40.45
N VAL A 405 14.54 9.19 39.34
CA VAL A 405 13.39 8.39 38.94
C VAL A 405 13.90 6.99 38.54
N THR A 406 13.67 6.00 39.40
CA THR A 406 13.88 4.59 39.12
C THR A 406 12.76 4.05 38.22
N GLY A 407 12.86 4.40 36.94
CA GLY A 407 12.18 3.70 35.86
C GLY A 407 13.23 3.27 34.86
N SER A 408 13.22 2.00 34.47
CA SER A 408 14.01 1.51 33.34
C SER A 408 13.50 2.16 32.05
N ARG A 409 13.90 3.41 31.82
CA ARG A 409 13.82 4.04 30.52
C ARG A 409 14.81 3.28 29.64
N LYS A 410 14.34 2.64 28.56
CA LYS A 410 15.20 2.50 27.39
C LYS A 410 15.45 3.91 26.90
N VAL A 411 16.53 4.50 27.37
CA VAL A 411 17.16 5.62 26.67
C VAL A 411 17.60 4.98 25.36
N LEU A 412 16.78 5.10 24.31
CA LEU A 412 17.33 4.99 22.96
C LEU A 412 18.45 6.02 22.94
N ALA A 413 19.67 5.56 22.79
CA ALA A 413 20.82 6.46 22.74
C ALA A 413 20.51 7.46 21.62
N LEU A 414 20.24 8.72 21.96
CA LEU A 414 20.03 9.75 20.95
C LEU A 414 21.23 9.80 20.00
N ASP A 415 22.42 9.45 20.51
CA ASP A 415 23.64 9.26 19.73
C ASP A 415 23.44 8.25 18.59
N GLU A 416 22.82 7.08 18.80
CA GLU A 416 22.58 6.10 17.72
C GLU A 416 21.59 6.59 16.66
N LEU A 417 20.58 7.38 17.05
CA LEU A 417 19.62 7.95 16.12
C LEU A 417 20.24 9.11 15.30
N VAL A 418 21.10 9.90 15.94
CA VAL A 418 21.89 10.96 15.30
C VAL A 418 22.88 10.33 14.32
N HIS A 419 23.58 9.26 14.71
CA HIS A 419 24.49 8.56 13.79
C HIS A 419 23.79 7.95 12.57
N LEU A 420 22.55 7.48 12.71
CA LEU A 420 21.78 6.99 11.58
C LEU A 420 21.32 8.13 10.66
N SER A 421 20.84 9.23 11.23
CA SER A 421 20.46 10.41 10.46
C SER A 421 21.67 10.98 9.71
N ASP A 422 22.81 11.10 10.38
CA ASP A 422 24.05 11.63 9.79
C ASP A 422 24.55 10.72 8.66
N HIS A 423 24.52 9.40 8.85
CA HIS A 423 24.93 8.46 7.82
C HIS A 423 23.98 8.47 6.61
N LEU A 424 22.67 8.61 6.83
CA LEU A 424 21.70 8.73 5.73
C LEU A 424 21.85 10.06 5.00
N SER A 425 22.09 11.16 5.71
CA SER A 425 22.39 12.46 5.11
C SER A 425 23.68 12.39 4.29
N GLU A 426 24.75 11.80 4.81
CA GLU A 426 26.01 11.62 4.07
C GLU A 426 25.81 10.77 2.82
N LEU A 427 25.04 9.69 2.90
CA LEU A 427 24.72 8.84 1.75
C LEU A 427 23.89 9.58 0.68
N VAL A 428 22.92 10.38 1.11
CA VAL A 428 22.09 11.18 0.19
C VAL A 428 22.94 12.29 -0.44
N GLU A 429 23.74 13.02 0.33
CA GLU A 429 24.62 14.07 -0.17
C GLU A 429 25.66 13.52 -1.16
N THR A 430 26.28 12.37 -0.87
CA THR A 430 27.23 11.73 -1.77
C THR A 430 26.58 11.28 -3.07
N THR A 431 25.42 10.62 -3.01
CA THR A 431 24.69 10.18 -4.22
C THR A 431 24.15 11.34 -5.06
N LEU A 432 23.62 12.39 -4.42
CA LEU A 432 23.17 13.60 -5.11
C LEU A 432 24.35 14.33 -5.77
N SER A 433 25.51 14.39 -5.12
CA SER A 433 26.72 14.97 -5.71
C SER A 433 27.19 14.17 -6.93
N GLU A 434 27.16 12.84 -6.90
CA GLU A 434 27.49 12.00 -8.05
C GLU A 434 26.49 12.17 -9.21
N LEU A 435 25.19 12.28 -8.91
CA LEU A 435 24.15 12.50 -9.91
C LEU A 435 24.21 13.91 -10.52
N GLU A 436 24.61 14.91 -9.74
CA GLU A 436 24.86 16.26 -10.22
C GLU A 436 26.09 16.31 -11.12
N GLN A 437 27.19 15.67 -10.75
CA GLN A 437 28.40 15.52 -11.58
C GLN A 437 28.07 14.83 -12.92
N SER A 438 27.20 13.81 -12.87
CA SER A 438 26.69 13.10 -14.04
C SER A 438 25.66 13.90 -14.85
N LYS A 439 25.33 15.13 -14.43
CA LYS A 439 24.33 16.04 -15.04
C LYS A 439 22.94 15.41 -15.18
N CYS A 440 22.61 14.47 -14.29
CA CYS A 440 21.30 13.83 -14.25
C CYS A 440 20.28 14.67 -13.47
N ILE A 441 20.73 15.37 -12.45
CA ILE A 441 19.95 16.30 -11.63
C ILE A 441 20.66 17.64 -11.49
N ALA A 442 19.93 18.70 -11.14
CA ALA A 442 20.50 19.95 -10.67
C ALA A 442 19.97 20.23 -9.27
N ILE A 443 20.87 20.69 -8.40
CA ILE A 443 20.56 21.07 -7.03
C ILE A 443 20.38 22.60 -7.03
N GLU A 444 19.21 23.05 -6.62
CA GLU A 444 18.88 24.47 -6.42
C GLU A 444 18.80 24.76 -4.92
N ASP A 445 19.35 25.89 -4.49
CA ASP A 445 19.34 26.36 -3.11
C ASP A 445 19.80 25.32 -2.06
N GLU A 446 20.75 24.45 -2.44
CA GLU A 446 21.39 23.42 -1.59
C GLU A 446 20.42 22.38 -0.98
N MET A 447 19.13 22.42 -1.31
CA MET A 447 18.09 21.56 -0.72
C MET A 447 17.15 20.98 -1.78
N ASP A 448 16.82 21.73 -2.81
CA ASP A 448 15.83 21.31 -3.82
C ASP A 448 16.52 20.63 -5.01
N VAL A 449 15.94 19.55 -5.51
CA VAL A 449 16.47 18.78 -6.65
C VAL A 449 15.53 18.83 -7.83
N ARG A 450 16.05 19.14 -9.01
CA ARG A 450 15.30 19.09 -10.27
C ARG A 450 15.94 18.10 -11.25
N PRO A 451 15.14 17.28 -11.95
CA PRO A 451 15.67 16.36 -12.96
C PRO A 451 16.13 17.13 -14.20
N LEU A 452 17.28 16.74 -14.78
CA LEU A 452 17.75 17.21 -16.08
C LEU A 452 17.33 16.24 -17.20
N ASN A 453 17.49 16.68 -18.46
CA ASN A 453 17.20 15.86 -19.63
C ASN A 453 17.88 14.48 -19.60
N LEU A 454 19.15 14.43 -19.15
CA LEU A 454 19.87 13.16 -19.02
C LEU A 454 19.27 12.25 -17.93
N GLY A 455 18.87 12.82 -16.78
CA GLY A 455 18.20 12.07 -15.71
C GLY A 455 16.82 11.57 -16.09
N MET A 456 16.06 12.36 -16.86
CA MET A 456 14.76 11.93 -17.41
C MET A 456 14.91 10.78 -18.40
N ILE A 457 15.96 10.78 -19.23
CA ILE A 457 16.25 9.67 -20.14
C ILE A 457 16.69 8.43 -19.34
N ALA A 458 17.48 8.60 -18.28
CA ALA A 458 17.91 7.52 -17.40
C ALA A 458 16.72 6.78 -16.79
N SER A 459 15.81 7.54 -16.16
CA SER A 459 14.64 6.99 -15.47
C SER A 459 13.64 6.38 -16.45
N TYR A 460 13.45 7.00 -17.62
CA TYR A 460 12.47 6.52 -18.60
C TYR A 460 12.87 5.17 -19.21
N TYR A 461 14.16 4.96 -19.51
CA TYR A 461 14.63 3.71 -20.13
C TYR A 461 15.24 2.72 -19.13
N TYR A 462 15.20 3.03 -17.83
CA TYR A 462 15.77 2.21 -16.76
C TYR A 462 17.27 1.93 -16.98
N ILE A 463 18.03 2.99 -17.24
CA ILE A 463 19.47 2.95 -17.50
C ILE A 463 20.21 3.53 -16.30
N ASN A 464 21.31 2.91 -15.89
CA ASN A 464 22.17 3.40 -14.83
C ASN A 464 22.77 4.78 -15.19
N TYR A 465 22.81 5.71 -14.22
CA TYR A 465 23.33 7.07 -14.40
C TYR A 465 24.80 7.08 -14.89
N THR A 466 25.60 6.10 -14.46
CA THR A 466 26.99 5.91 -14.92
C THR A 466 27.09 5.64 -16.43
N THR A 467 26.14 4.87 -16.99
CA THR A 467 26.06 4.64 -18.45
C THR A 467 25.71 5.92 -19.19
N ILE A 468 24.80 6.73 -18.63
CA ILE A 468 24.37 7.99 -19.24
C ILE A 468 25.48 9.05 -19.16
N GLU A 469 26.25 9.09 -18.08
CA GLU A 469 27.44 9.92 -17.97
C GLU A 469 28.45 9.57 -19.09
N LEU A 470 28.73 8.28 -19.27
CA LEU A 470 29.59 7.78 -20.34
C LEU A 470 29.08 8.20 -21.72
N PHE A 471 27.77 8.12 -21.96
CA PHE A 471 27.14 8.56 -23.20
C PHE A 471 27.27 10.08 -23.39
N SER A 472 27.03 10.87 -22.35
CA SER A 472 27.16 12.32 -22.43
C SER A 472 28.60 12.78 -22.71
N LEU A 473 29.60 12.05 -22.20
CA LEU A 473 31.01 12.38 -22.43
C LEU A 473 31.54 11.87 -23.78
N SER A 474 31.04 10.72 -24.24
CA SER A 474 31.57 10.03 -25.42
C SER A 474 30.82 10.34 -26.72
N LEU A 475 29.54 10.71 -26.65
CA LEU A 475 28.75 11.04 -27.83
C LEU A 475 29.08 12.45 -28.33
N THR A 476 29.64 12.52 -29.53
CA THR A 476 29.83 13.77 -30.27
C THR A 476 29.04 13.72 -31.58
N SER A 477 28.75 14.89 -32.16
CA SER A 477 28.01 15.02 -33.43
C SER A 477 28.70 14.34 -34.64
N LYS A 478 29.95 13.88 -34.49
CA LYS A 478 30.73 13.19 -35.51
C LYS A 478 30.83 11.67 -35.30
N THR A 479 30.22 11.15 -34.24
CA THR A 479 30.25 9.70 -33.96
C THR A 479 29.51 8.94 -35.05
N LYS A 480 30.17 7.93 -35.61
CA LYS A 480 29.60 7.00 -36.60
C LYS A 480 29.12 5.73 -35.90
N ILE A 481 28.30 4.94 -36.57
CA ILE A 481 27.75 3.65 -36.07
C ILE A 481 28.80 2.77 -35.38
N ARG A 482 30.03 2.70 -35.92
CA ARG A 482 31.16 1.98 -35.30
C ARG A 482 31.50 2.49 -33.90
N GLY A 483 31.60 3.82 -33.74
CA GLY A 483 31.87 4.44 -32.44
C GLY A 483 30.68 4.32 -31.49
N LEU A 484 29.44 4.37 -32.00
CA LEU A 484 28.26 4.12 -31.18
C LEU A 484 28.25 2.70 -30.60
N LEU A 485 28.59 1.69 -31.41
CA LEU A 485 28.70 0.29 -30.96
C LEU A 485 29.74 0.12 -29.85
N GLU A 486 30.89 0.80 -29.97
CA GLU A 486 31.94 0.78 -28.95
C GLU A 486 31.48 1.45 -27.65
N ILE A 487 30.83 2.61 -27.76
CA ILE A 487 30.25 3.35 -26.64
C ILE A 487 29.17 2.53 -25.92
N ILE A 488 28.23 1.94 -26.67
CA ILE A 488 27.16 1.10 -26.10
C ILE A 488 27.75 -0.15 -25.45
N SER A 489 28.73 -0.81 -26.08
CA SER A 489 29.38 -1.98 -25.49
C SER A 489 30.13 -1.71 -24.19
N SER A 490 30.44 -0.43 -23.92
CA SER A 490 31.11 0.03 -22.70
C SER A 490 30.12 0.43 -21.59
N ALA A 491 28.81 0.29 -21.82
CA ALA A 491 27.77 0.59 -20.83
C ALA A 491 27.91 -0.28 -19.57
N ALA A 492 27.62 0.29 -18.41
CA ALA A 492 27.69 -0.39 -17.12
C ALA A 492 26.68 -1.56 -17.00
N GLU A 493 25.61 -1.54 -17.79
CA GLU A 493 24.61 -2.62 -17.87
C GLU A 493 25.22 -3.96 -18.29
N TYR A 494 26.34 -3.94 -19.03
CA TYR A 494 27.01 -5.15 -19.50
C TYR A 494 28.07 -5.67 -18.51
N SER A 495 28.25 -5.01 -17.35
CA SER A 495 29.21 -5.44 -16.33
C SER A 495 28.81 -6.76 -15.65
N ASP A 496 27.51 -7.06 -15.58
CA ASP A 496 26.99 -8.31 -15.03
C ASP A 496 27.12 -9.52 -15.99
N LEU A 497 27.63 -9.32 -17.21
CA LEU A 497 27.88 -10.41 -18.15
C LEU A 497 29.03 -11.29 -17.66
N CYS A 498 28.66 -12.44 -17.07
CA CYS A 498 29.61 -13.43 -16.59
C CYS A 498 30.31 -14.14 -17.76
N ILE A 499 31.64 -14.03 -17.84
CA ILE A 499 32.47 -14.82 -18.78
C ILE A 499 32.68 -16.21 -18.18
N ARG A 500 32.16 -17.26 -18.85
CA ARG A 500 32.34 -18.63 -18.37
C ARG A 500 33.69 -19.21 -18.78
N HIS A 501 34.13 -20.25 -18.06
CA HIS A 501 35.38 -20.95 -18.36
C HIS A 501 35.37 -21.51 -19.80
N ARG A 502 36.45 -21.26 -20.55
CA ARG A 502 36.66 -21.61 -21.98
C ARG A 502 35.92 -20.76 -23.02
N GLU A 503 35.11 -19.77 -22.63
CA GLU A 503 34.49 -18.84 -23.58
C GLU A 503 35.51 -17.83 -24.15
N GLU A 504 36.63 -17.58 -23.46
CA GLU A 504 37.68 -16.65 -23.91
C GLU A 504 38.26 -16.97 -25.30
N ASN A 505 38.46 -18.26 -25.61
CA ASN A 505 39.03 -18.66 -26.90
C ASN A 505 38.04 -18.43 -28.05
N ILE A 506 36.74 -18.60 -27.77
CA ILE A 506 35.66 -18.35 -28.72
C ILE A 506 35.53 -16.84 -28.93
N ILE A 507 35.55 -16.05 -27.87
CA ILE A 507 35.49 -14.57 -27.92
C ILE A 507 36.69 -14.02 -28.70
N LYS A 508 37.91 -14.53 -28.47
CA LYS A 508 39.11 -14.14 -29.26
C LYS A 508 38.97 -14.47 -30.74
N THR A 509 38.41 -15.63 -31.07
CA THR A 509 38.15 -16.04 -32.46
C THR A 509 37.08 -15.15 -33.10
N LEU A 510 36.04 -14.79 -32.34
CA LEU A 510 35.00 -13.86 -32.78
C LEU A 510 35.59 -12.47 -33.05
N ALA A 511 36.37 -11.92 -32.11
CA ALA A 511 37.01 -10.61 -32.23
C ALA A 511 37.86 -10.50 -33.52
N ALA A 512 38.64 -11.54 -33.84
CA ALA A 512 39.43 -11.60 -35.07
C ALA A 512 38.57 -11.61 -36.35
N LYS A 513 37.39 -12.24 -36.32
CA LYS A 513 36.45 -12.29 -37.45
C LYS A 513 35.72 -10.95 -37.65
N TRP A 514 35.39 -10.25 -36.57
CA TRP A 514 34.73 -8.95 -36.65
C TRP A 514 35.70 -7.85 -37.11
N GLN A 515 36.96 -7.86 -36.66
CA GLN A 515 38.01 -6.94 -37.14
C GLN A 515 38.35 -7.10 -38.63
N THR A 516 38.19 -8.31 -39.19
CA THR A 516 38.42 -8.56 -40.62
C THR A 516 37.24 -8.17 -41.50
N ARG A 517 36.00 -8.24 -41.00
CA ARG A 517 34.77 -7.83 -41.72
C ARG A 517 34.64 -6.31 -41.86
N GLU A 518 35.22 -5.53 -40.97
CA GLU A 518 35.25 -4.06 -41.07
C GLU A 518 36.15 -3.52 -42.19
N ARG A 519 37.00 -4.34 -42.80
CA ARG A 519 37.76 -3.97 -44.02
C ARG A 519 37.00 -4.27 -45.32
N SER A 520 35.85 -4.94 -45.26
CA SER A 520 35.02 -5.21 -46.43
C SER A 520 34.01 -4.08 -46.66
N PRO A 521 33.87 -3.57 -47.90
CA PRO A 521 33.11 -2.35 -48.21
C PRO A 521 31.58 -2.50 -48.11
N GLU A 522 31.05 -3.65 -47.70
CA GLU A 522 29.60 -3.93 -47.70
C GLU A 522 28.81 -3.20 -46.61
N ILE A 523 29.45 -2.66 -45.58
CA ILE A 523 28.74 -1.89 -44.53
C ILE A 523 28.33 -0.49 -45.03
N ALA A 524 28.81 -0.04 -46.19
CA ALA A 524 28.42 1.23 -46.79
C ALA A 524 26.98 1.25 -47.34
N GLU A 525 26.33 0.10 -47.55
CA GLU A 525 24.98 0.04 -48.13
C GLU A 525 23.84 0.24 -47.13
N ILE A 526 24.11 0.22 -45.82
CA ILE A 526 23.09 0.50 -44.78
C ILE A 526 22.99 2.03 -44.50
N ALA A 527 23.81 2.85 -45.19
CA ALA A 527 23.81 4.31 -45.10
C ALA A 527 23.26 4.99 -46.36
N LYS A 528 22.25 4.39 -46.99
CA LYS A 528 21.30 5.03 -47.89
C LYS A 528 19.90 4.78 -47.37
#